data_AF-F0NB97-F1
#
_entry.id   AF-F0NB97-F1
#
_cell.length_a   1.000
_cell.length_b   1.000
_cell.length_c   1.000
_cell.angle_alpha   90.00
_cell.angle_beta   90.00
_cell.angle_gamma   90.00
#
_symmetry.space_group_name_H-M   'P 1'
#
loop_
_entity.id
_entity.type
_entity.pdbx_description
1 polymer ?
#
loop_
_entity_poly.entity_id
_entity_poly.type
_entity_poly.pdbx_seq_one_letter_code
_entity_poly.pdbx_strand_id
1 'polypeptide(L)' 'MIVVVKYRIMDNNIRKIVNSLRKIPFIKEILFYSGEKNSIFANNYKIWEEGSNLNPIEEVYDVKILELARRMYFPTCG' A
#
# COMPACT_ATOMS: atom_id res chain seq x y z
N MET A 1 4.87 -7.98 -0.01
CA MET A 1 4.73 -6.56 0.34
C MET A 1 3.86 -6.46 1.58
N ILE A 2 4.25 -5.64 2.55
CA ILE A 2 3.45 -5.32 3.73
C ILE A 2 2.75 -4.00 3.43
N VAL A 3 1.43 -3.98 3.62
CA VAL A 3 0.63 -2.77 3.50
C VAL A 3 0.25 -2.29 4.89
N VAL A 4 0.42 -1.01 5.18
CA VAL A 4 -0.02 -0.38 6.42
C VAL A 4 -1.16 0.57 6.11
N VAL A 5 -2.32 0.31 6.71
CA VAL A 5 -3.51 1.14 6.61
C VAL A 5 -3.61 1.94 7.89
N LYS A 6 -3.31 3.23 7.79
CA LYS A 6 -3.54 4.20 8.86
C LYS A 6 -4.92 4.79 8.69
N TYR A 7 -5.80 4.61 9.66
CA TYR A 7 -7.19 5.06 9.58
C TYR A 7 -7.57 5.91 10.80
N ARG A 8 -8.37 6.95 10.57
CA ARG A 8 -9.07 7.70 11.61
C ARG A 8 -10.39 7.02 11.94
N ILE A 9 -11.16 6.70 10.91
CA ILE A 9 -12.44 6.00 11.00
C ILE A 9 -12.44 4.92 9.92
N MET A 10 -12.79 3.69 10.28
CA MET A 10 -12.99 2.60 9.34
C MET A 10 -14.31 2.78 8.58
N ASP A 11 -14.26 3.64 7.56
CA ASP A 11 -15.40 3.88 6.69
C ASP A 11 -15.55 2.78 5.62
N ASN A 12 -16.64 2.88 4.86
CA ASN A 12 -16.91 1.91 3.79
C ASN A 12 -15.91 2.03 2.63
N ASN A 13 -15.26 3.18 2.47
CA ASN A 13 -14.27 3.41 1.42
C ASN A 13 -12.99 2.62 1.69
N ILE A 14 -12.40 2.78 2.87
CA ILE A 14 -11.22 2.02 3.32
C ILE A 14 -11.54 0.54 3.28
N ARG A 15 -12.72 0.11 3.72
CA ARG A 15 -13.11 -1.31 3.66
C ARG A 15 -13.08 -1.85 2.23
N LYS A 16 -13.59 -1.09 1.25
CA LYS A 16 -13.52 -1.46 -0.17
C LYS A 16 -12.07 -1.54 -0.65
N ILE A 17 -11.25 -0.54 -0.35
CA ILE A 17 -9.84 -0.49 -0.75
C ILE A 17 -9.09 -1.70 -0.17
N VAL A 18 -9.21 -1.94 1.14
CA VAL A 18 -8.60 -3.07 1.84
C VAL A 18 -9.05 -4.41 1.25
N ASN A 19 -10.33 -4.56 0.94
CA ASN A 19 -10.83 -5.78 0.30
C ASN A 19 -10.24 -6.01 -1.10
N SER A 20 -10.03 -4.94 -1.87
CA SER A 20 -9.34 -5.03 -3.16
C SER A 20 -7.86 -5.38 -2.98
N LEU A 21 -7.19 -4.76 -2.02
CA LEU A 21 -5.78 -5.04 -1.71
C LEU A 21 -5.59 -6.50 -1.24
N ARG A 22 -6.48 -7.04 -0.42
CA ARG A 22 -6.43 -8.45 0.01
C ARG A 22 -6.44 -9.47 -1.13
N LYS A 23 -6.97 -9.11 -2.31
CA LYS A 23 -7.01 -9.99 -3.48
C LYS A 23 -5.70 -10.02 -4.26
N ILE A 24 -4.75 -9.14 -3.94
CA ILE A 24 -3.49 -9.01 -4.68
C ILE A 24 -2.49 -10.04 -4.12
N PRO A 25 -2.00 -10.98 -4.94
CA PRO A 25 -1.26 -12.16 -4.45
C PRO A 25 0.11 -11.85 -3.86
N PHE A 26 0.73 -10.73 -4.22
CA PHE A 26 2.05 -10.35 -3.69
C PHE A 26 1.98 -9.50 -2.40
N ILE A 27 0.77 -9.15 -1.94
CA ILE A 27 0.55 -8.55 -0.63
C ILE A 27 0.51 -9.70 0.38
N LYS A 28 1.50 -9.71 1.28
CA LYS A 28 1.66 -10.79 2.27
C LYS A 28 0.87 -10.50 3.54
N GLU A 29 0.78 -9.22 3.90
CA GLU A 29 0.21 -8.80 5.17
C GLU A 29 -0.36 -7.38 5.03
N ILE A 30 -1.47 -7.13 5.73
CA ILE A 30 -2.08 -5.81 5.86
C ILE A 30 -2.19 -5.49 7.34
N LEU A 31 -1.44 -4.49 7.78
CA LEU A 31 -1.44 -3.97 9.14
C LEU A 31 -2.39 -2.79 9.24
N PHE A 32 -3.04 -2.66 10.39
CA PHE A 32 -4.01 -1.61 10.67
C PHE A 32 -3.51 -0.77 11.84
N TYR A 33 -3.50 0.55 11.66
CA TYR A 33 -3.04 1.50 12.67
C TYR A 33 -4.03 2.65 12.81
N SER A 34 -4.42 3.00 14.04
CA SER A 34 -5.27 4.16 14.30
C SER A 34 -4.48 5.45 14.20
N GLY A 35 -4.99 6.46 13.50
CA GLY A 35 -4.29 7.73 13.31
C GLY A 35 -5.23 8.90 13.02
N GLU A 36 -4.65 10.09 12.83
CA GLU A 36 -5.43 11.32 12.64
C GLU A 36 -6.05 11.46 11.25
N LYS A 37 -5.45 10.82 10.22
CA LYS A 37 -5.87 10.88 8.82
C LYS A 37 -5.83 9.51 8.17
N ASN A 38 -6.73 9.28 7.22
CA ASN A 38 -6.74 8.04 6.45
C ASN A 38 -5.61 8.06 5.42
N SER A 39 -4.74 7.06 5.47
CA SER A 39 -3.61 6.90 4.55
C SER A 39 -3.20 5.44 4.46
N ILE A 40 -2.65 5.06 3.31
CA ILE A 40 -2.20 3.70 3.06
C ILE A 40 -0.76 3.75 2.57
N PHE A 41 0.04 2.84 3.11
CA PHE A 41 1.44 2.68 2.78
C PHE A 41 1.71 1.26 2.28
N ALA A 42 2.59 1.11 1.31
CA ALA A 42 3.08 -0.16 0.80
C ALA A 42 4.61 -0.18 0.94
N ASN A 43 5.16 -1.06 1.79
CA ASN A 43 6.60 -1.15 2.05
C ASN A 43 7.27 0.23 2.26
N ASN A 44 6.65 1.06 3.12
CA ASN A 44 7.04 2.45 3.46
C ASN A 44 6.77 3.52 2.41
N TYR A 45 6.26 3.18 1.22
CA TYR A 45 5.80 4.16 0.25
C TYR A 45 4.36 4.55 0.54
N LYS A 46 4.07 5.85 0.64
CA LYS A 46 2.68 6.33 0.76
C LYS A 46 2.02 6.20 -0.62
N ILE A 47 1.00 5.35 -0.71
CA ILE A 47 0.28 5.06 -1.96
C ILE A 47 -1.06 5.79 -2.05
N TRP A 48 -1.63 6.17 -0.91
CA TRP A 48 -2.92 6.82 -0.89
C TRP A 48 -3.10 7.62 0.39
N GLU A 49 -3.80 8.73 0.31
CA GLU A 49 -4.25 9.51 1.45
C GLU A 49 -5.63 10.12 1.19
N GLU A 50 -6.32 10.44 2.28
CA GLU A 50 -7.61 11.09 2.25
C GLU A 50 -7.58 12.39 1.43
N GLY A 51 -8.43 12.48 0.41
CA GLY A 51 -8.46 13.61 -0.53
C GLY A 51 -7.56 13.43 -1.76
N SER A 52 -6.81 12.34 -1.86
CA SER A 52 -6.07 11.99 -3.07
C SER A 52 -6.98 11.43 -4.16
N ASN A 53 -6.73 11.83 -5.41
CA ASN A 53 -7.37 11.28 -6.60
C ASN A 53 -6.65 10.03 -7.15
N LEU A 54 -5.56 9.60 -6.49
CA LEU A 54 -4.81 8.41 -6.90
C LEU A 54 -5.59 7.14 -6.58
N ASN A 55 -5.47 6.14 -7.46
CA ASN A 55 -6.07 4.82 -7.24
C ASN A 55 -5.11 3.95 -6.41
N PRO A 56 -5.44 3.60 -5.15
CA PRO A 56 -4.54 2.85 -4.27
C PRO A 56 -4.12 1.49 -4.84
N ILE A 57 -4.93 0.91 -5.74
CA ILE A 57 -4.62 -0.37 -6.36
C ILE A 57 -3.48 -0.22 -7.37
N GLU A 58 -3.54 0.80 -8.23
CA GLU A 58 -2.51 1.08 -9.24
C GLU A 58 -1.19 1.43 -8.57
N GLU A 59 -1.23 2.31 -7.56
CA GLU A 59 -0.05 2.74 -6.81
C GLU A 59 0.69 1.57 -6.13
N VAL A 60 -0.02 0.51 -5.72
CA VAL A 60 0.61 -0.72 -5.20
C VAL A 60 1.40 -1.46 -6.28
N TYR A 61 0.90 -1.50 -7.51
CA TYR A 61 1.64 -2.08 -8.63
C TYR A 61 2.86 -1.22 -8.98
N ASP A 62 2.74 0.10 -8.95
CA ASP A 62 3.86 1.00 -9.19
C ASP A 62 4.99 0.82 -8.17
N VAL A 63 4.64 0.74 -6.89
CA VAL A 63 5.62 0.40 -5.83
C VAL A 63 6.24 -0.96 -6.11
N LYS A 64 5.46 -1.96 -6.56
CA LYS A 64 5.98 -3.28 -6.88
C LYS A 64 6.96 -3.26 -8.05
N ILE A 65 6.68 -2.48 -9.09
CA ILE A 65 7.56 -2.29 -10.26
C ILE A 65 8.86 -1.61 -9.81
N LEU A 66 8.76 -0.57 -8.97
CA LEU A 66 9.93 0.11 -8.40
C LEU A 66 10.80 -0.85 -7.58
N GLU A 67 10.20 -1.73 -6.76
CA GLU A 67 10.96 -2.75 -6.04
C GLU A 67 11.70 -3.72 -6.97
N LEU A 68 11.05 -4.17 -8.04
CA LEU A 68 11.65 -5.07 -9.02
C LEU A 68 12.80 -4.38 -9.77
N ALA A 69 12.60 -3.13 -10.18
CA ALA A 69 13.65 -2.32 -10.80
C ALA A 69 14.84 -2.15 -9.87
N ARG A 70 14.61 -1.78 -8.59
CA ARG A 70 15.70 -1.62 -7.61
C ARG A 70 16.51 -2.91 -7.42
N ARG A 71 15.88 -4.08 -7.44
CA ARG A 71 16.58 -5.37 -7.37
C ARG A 71 17.45 -5.66 -8.59
N MET A 72 17.03 -5.21 -9.78
CA MET A 72 17.83 -5.40 -11.00
C MET A 72 19.05 -4.48 -11.03
N TYR A 73 18.92 -3.22 -10.57
CA TYR A 73 20.00 -2.23 -10.62
C TYR A 73 20.96 -2.30 -9.41
N PHE A 74 20.47 -2.75 -8.25
CA PHE A 74 21.28 -2.99 -7.06
C PHE A 74 21.14 -4.46 -6.67
N PRO A 75 21.76 -5.40 -7.42
CA PRO A 75 21.91 -6.75 -6.91
C PRO A 75 22.79 -6.63 -5.67
N THR A 76 22.18 -6.71 -4.49
CA THR A 76 22.95 -6.80 -3.25
C THR A 76 23.82 -8.04 -3.40
N CYS A 77 25.15 -7.84 -3.51
CA CYS A 77 26.11 -8.90 -3.28
C CYS A 77 25.75 -9.52 -1.93
N GLY A 78 25.42 -10.80 -1.95
CA GLY A 78 25.06 -11.58 -0.77
C GLY A 78 26.18 -11.60 0.26
#